data_AF-A0A935Y1E0-F1
#
_entry.id   AF-A0A935Y1E0-F1
#
_cell.length_a   1.000
_cell.length_b   1.000
_cell.length_c   1.000
_cell.angle_alpha   90.00
_cell.angle_beta   90.00
_cell.angle_gamma   90.00
#
_symmetry.space_group_name_H-M   'P 1'
#
loop_
_entity.id
_entity.type
_entity.pdbx_description
1 polymer ?
#
loop_
_entity_poly.entity_id
_entity_poly.type
_entity_poly.pdbx_seq_one_letter_code
_entity_poly.pdbx_strand_id
1 'polypeptide(L)'
;MNDPFARPSWPAFLLRYLQDKRAQDQGIYLHDWSDEAHDVYCGYGLAVSSDVHGGVPYVMYDAAHGGGIDWARYECIKAGDIVWVRVDDLEEFERRILPRCEGRFVLLTTESDWTLPDAFRDLTQRVLDSGKVGAWFSQNLAAQSSDGVMRGVPIGPHISRKNDLLYGQDTSWRGLWGLRDLLRLDRLPVPQVERAWRALAAQARPLQERPLRAFADFHLNNSSRWRTYGESRADIHGLLAGNPLVEFLPRRLPQTRLLEHYTRHSFVVSPHGGGLDCYRTWEALWMGAIPIVKRSGIDYLYRDLPVAILDDWREIAPSRLQAWRDELAPRFQGQRLREVLSMSHWRGQLRQAADALR
;
A
#
# COMPACT_ATOMS: atom_id res chain seq x y z
N MET A 1 3.43 3.39 33.77
CA MET A 1 2.81 3.89 32.54
C MET A 1 3.94 4.11 31.54
N ASN A 2 4.15 3.16 30.63
CA ASN A 2 5.18 3.26 29.60
C ASN A 2 4.56 3.95 28.38
N ASP A 3 5.20 5.03 27.94
CA ASP A 3 4.85 5.74 26.72
C ASP A 3 5.08 4.82 25.50
N PRO A 4 4.04 4.44 24.73
CA PRO A 4 4.20 3.62 23.54
C PRO A 4 4.96 4.32 22.40
N PHE A 5 5.36 5.60 22.58
CA PHE A 5 6.18 6.39 21.65
C PHE A 5 7.64 6.58 22.09
N ALA A 6 8.10 5.86 23.13
CA ALA A 6 9.48 6.00 23.65
C ALA A 6 10.55 5.61 22.59
N ARG A 7 11.43 6.57 22.27
CA ARG A 7 12.44 6.51 21.20
C ARG A 7 13.75 5.84 21.66
N PRO A 8 14.54 5.20 20.77
CA PRO A 8 15.95 4.90 21.03
C PRO A 8 16.74 6.20 21.25
N SER A 9 17.79 6.17 22.08
CA SER A 9 18.58 7.36 22.39
C SER A 9 19.38 7.83 21.16
N TRP A 10 19.20 9.12 20.83
CA TRP A 10 19.78 9.81 19.68
C TRP A 10 21.31 9.66 19.54
N PRO A 11 22.12 9.61 20.63
CA PRO A 11 23.57 9.46 20.51
C PRO A 11 24.02 8.12 19.93
N ALA A 12 23.35 7.01 20.27
CA ALA A 12 23.73 5.68 19.81
C ALA A 12 23.41 5.49 18.31
N PHE A 13 22.30 6.07 17.86
CA PHE A 13 21.87 6.02 16.46
C PHE A 13 22.75 6.90 15.55
N LEU A 14 23.06 8.14 15.96
CA LEU A 14 23.88 9.04 15.15
C LEU A 14 25.30 8.51 14.95
N LEU A 15 25.88 7.90 15.99
CA LEU A 15 27.20 7.26 15.88
C LEU A 15 27.21 6.16 14.82
N ARG A 16 26.15 5.34 14.77
CA ARG A 16 26.00 4.26 13.80
C ARG A 16 25.80 4.79 12.37
N TYR A 17 24.93 5.79 12.21
CA TYR A 17 24.69 6.43 10.90
C TYR A 17 25.94 7.13 10.33
N LEU A 18 26.73 7.81 11.14
CA LEU A 18 27.96 8.48 10.68
C LEU A 18 29.07 7.47 10.33
N GLN A 19 29.07 6.29 10.94
CA GLN A 19 29.94 5.17 10.56
C GLN A 19 29.52 4.61 9.20
N ASP A 20 28.21 4.41 8.97
CA ASP A 20 27.66 3.90 7.71
C ASP A 20 27.89 4.87 6.53
N LYS A 21 27.73 6.17 6.75
CA LYS A 21 27.92 7.17 5.69
C LYS A 21 29.39 7.29 5.25
N ARG A 22 30.34 7.17 6.18
CA ARG A 22 31.78 7.13 5.84
C ARG A 22 32.16 5.85 5.10
N ALA A 23 31.53 4.72 5.40
CA ALA A 23 31.74 3.47 4.67
C ALA A 23 31.18 3.54 3.24
N GLN A 24 30.00 4.15 3.05
CA GLN A 24 29.40 4.41 1.74
C GLN A 24 30.24 5.34 0.85
N ASP A 25 30.74 6.46 1.39
CA ASP A 25 31.59 7.41 0.63
C ASP A 25 32.94 6.79 0.22
N GLN A 26 33.33 5.67 0.82
CA GLN A 26 34.56 4.92 0.50
C GLN A 26 34.31 3.69 -0.39
N GLY A 27 33.08 3.47 -0.86
CA GLY A 27 32.73 2.33 -1.72
C GLY A 27 32.85 0.98 -1.00
N ILE A 28 32.97 0.98 0.32
CA ILE A 28 33.00 -0.23 1.13
C ILE A 28 31.56 -0.42 1.62
N TYR A 29 30.82 -1.32 0.99
CA TYR A 29 29.56 -1.83 1.53
C TYR A 29 29.89 -2.66 2.78
N LEU A 30 30.27 -2.00 3.88
CA LEU A 30 30.41 -2.62 5.19
C LEU A 30 29.01 -2.74 5.78
N HIS A 31 28.26 -3.73 5.31
CA HIS A 31 27.56 -4.61 6.22
C HIS A 31 27.16 -5.86 5.42
N ASP A 32 27.71 -6.98 5.83
CA ASP A 32 27.06 -8.28 5.66
C ASP A 32 25.73 -8.16 6.41
N TRP A 33 24.65 -7.85 5.68
CA TRP A 33 23.31 -7.74 6.25
C TRP A 33 22.82 -9.16 6.51
N SER A 34 23.23 -9.70 7.66
CA SER A 34 22.84 -11.00 8.19
C SER A 34 21.32 -11.09 8.38
N ASP A 35 20.80 -12.32 8.47
CA ASP A 35 19.39 -12.66 8.69
C ASP A 35 18.73 -11.88 9.86
N GLU A 36 19.52 -11.41 10.83
CA GLU A 36 19.04 -10.61 11.98
C GLU A 36 18.40 -9.27 11.58
N ALA A 37 18.84 -8.63 10.49
CA ALA A 37 18.21 -7.40 10.01
C ALA A 37 16.84 -7.68 9.36
N HIS A 38 16.70 -8.81 8.66
CA HIS A 38 15.45 -9.22 8.02
C HIS A 38 14.33 -9.39 9.06
N ASP A 39 14.62 -10.04 10.20
CA ASP A 39 13.66 -10.27 11.27
C ASP A 39 13.14 -8.98 11.93
N VAL A 40 14.00 -7.95 12.06
CA VAL A 40 13.61 -6.63 12.60
C VAL A 40 12.68 -5.89 11.64
N TYR A 41 12.91 -6.00 10.33
CA TYR A 41 12.13 -5.28 9.31
C TYR A 41 10.93 -6.06 8.76
N CYS A 42 10.76 -7.33 9.12
CA CYS A 42 9.56 -8.11 8.88
C CYS A 42 8.29 -7.41 9.41
N GLY A 43 8.39 -6.45 10.32
CA GLY A 43 7.26 -5.62 10.74
C GLY A 43 6.73 -4.62 9.71
N TYR A 44 7.41 -4.39 8.57
CA TYR A 44 7.23 -3.18 7.75
C TYR A 44 6.48 -3.35 6.42
N GLY A 45 6.11 -4.57 6.03
CA GLY A 45 5.29 -4.82 4.84
C GLY A 45 5.38 -6.27 4.35
N LEU A 46 4.76 -6.56 3.20
CA LEU A 46 4.83 -7.90 2.58
C LEU A 46 6.18 -8.18 1.89
N ALA A 47 6.73 -7.17 1.22
CA ALA A 47 7.96 -7.29 0.45
C ALA A 47 9.15 -7.73 1.32
N VAL A 48 9.34 -7.07 2.46
CA VAL A 48 10.42 -7.43 3.41
C VAL A 48 10.15 -8.76 4.09
N SER A 49 8.89 -9.19 4.25
CA SER A 49 8.56 -10.47 4.87
C SER A 49 8.56 -11.66 3.91
N SER A 50 9.03 -11.46 2.68
CA SER A 50 9.14 -12.53 1.67
C SER A 50 10.48 -13.25 1.85
N ASP A 51 10.51 -14.56 1.60
CA ASP A 51 11.71 -15.40 1.78
C ASP A 51 12.86 -14.93 0.86
N VAL A 52 12.53 -14.46 -0.34
CA VAL A 52 13.50 -13.94 -1.32
C VAL A 52 13.07 -12.56 -1.82
N HIS A 53 14.01 -11.61 -1.79
CA HIS A 53 13.88 -10.28 -2.39
C HIS A 53 15.26 -9.70 -2.72
N GLY A 54 15.31 -8.70 -3.60
CA GLY A 54 16.55 -8.07 -4.10
C GLY A 54 17.32 -7.19 -3.12
N GLY A 55 17.18 -7.43 -1.82
CA GLY A 55 17.78 -6.65 -0.73
C GLY A 55 16.82 -5.65 -0.09
N VAL A 56 17.07 -5.31 1.18
CA VAL A 56 16.25 -4.31 1.91
C VAL A 56 16.32 -2.93 1.25
N PRO A 57 17.48 -2.44 0.75
CA PRO A 57 17.52 -1.16 0.04
C PRO A 57 16.64 -1.13 -1.20
N TYR A 58 16.60 -2.22 -1.97
CA TYR A 58 15.72 -2.38 -3.13
C TYR A 58 14.24 -2.33 -2.73
N VAL A 59 13.87 -3.02 -1.66
CA VAL A 59 12.49 -3.03 -1.15
C VAL A 59 12.07 -1.64 -0.65
N MET A 60 12.97 -0.96 0.06
CA MET A 60 12.67 0.30 0.72
C MET A 60 12.80 1.45 -0.26
N TYR A 61 13.93 1.63 -0.92
CA TYR A 61 14.22 2.80 -1.74
C TYR A 61 13.96 2.51 -3.22
N ASP A 62 13.63 3.56 -3.98
CA ASP A 62 13.63 3.47 -5.44
C ASP A 62 15.07 3.53 -5.97
N ALA A 63 15.26 3.23 -7.26
CA ALA A 63 16.58 3.26 -7.89
C ALA A 63 17.24 4.65 -7.85
N ALA A 64 16.45 5.73 -7.87
CA ALA A 64 16.95 7.10 -7.80
C ALA A 64 17.48 7.48 -6.40
N HIS A 65 17.07 6.75 -5.36
CA HIS A 65 17.50 6.94 -3.98
C HIS A 65 18.42 5.80 -3.48
N GLY A 66 19.11 5.10 -4.39
CA GLY A 66 20.11 4.07 -4.05
C GLY A 66 19.55 2.67 -3.79
N GLY A 67 18.28 2.40 -4.11
CA GLY A 67 17.63 1.09 -4.00
C GLY A 67 17.87 0.18 -5.20
N GLY A 68 19.14 -0.12 -5.50
CA GLY A 68 19.51 -1.07 -6.55
C GLY A 68 19.13 -2.51 -6.19
N ILE A 69 18.68 -3.28 -7.19
CA ILE A 69 18.36 -4.70 -7.04
C ILE A 69 19.64 -5.54 -6.94
N ASP A 70 19.75 -6.34 -5.89
CA ASP A 70 20.79 -7.36 -5.74
C ASP A 70 20.30 -8.69 -6.34
N TRP A 71 20.68 -8.95 -7.60
CA TRP A 71 20.29 -10.15 -8.33
C TRP A 71 20.85 -11.44 -7.74
N ALA A 72 21.98 -11.39 -7.00
CA ALA A 72 22.59 -12.58 -6.42
C ALA A 72 21.67 -13.24 -5.39
N ARG A 73 20.81 -12.46 -4.73
CA ARG A 73 19.84 -12.97 -3.74
C ARG A 73 18.75 -13.83 -4.36
N TYR A 74 18.50 -13.71 -5.66
CA TYR A 74 17.51 -14.50 -6.37
C TYR A 74 18.07 -15.81 -6.95
N GLU A 75 19.38 -16.06 -6.86
CA GLU A 75 19.99 -17.24 -7.49
C GLU A 75 19.64 -18.57 -6.79
N CYS A 76 19.20 -18.52 -5.54
CA CYS A 76 18.92 -19.69 -4.70
C CYS A 76 17.44 -19.90 -4.38
N ILE A 77 16.52 -19.45 -5.24
CA ILE A 77 15.07 -19.64 -5.04
C ILE A 77 14.74 -21.13 -4.99
N LYS A 78 14.11 -21.56 -3.90
CA LYS A 78 13.69 -22.93 -3.63
C LYS A 78 12.19 -23.10 -3.90
N ALA A 79 11.78 -24.36 -4.02
CA ALA A 79 10.37 -24.71 -4.11
C ALA A 79 9.61 -24.23 -2.86
N GLY A 80 8.48 -23.56 -3.07
CA GLY A 80 7.67 -23.00 -2.01
C GLY A 80 8.23 -21.74 -1.35
N ASP A 81 9.27 -21.10 -1.91
CA ASP A 81 9.69 -19.78 -1.45
C ASP A 81 8.64 -18.72 -1.84
N ILE A 82 8.48 -17.71 -1.00
CA ILE A 82 7.78 -16.47 -1.32
C ILE A 82 8.80 -15.48 -1.88
N VAL A 83 8.70 -15.18 -3.17
CA VAL A 83 9.64 -14.34 -3.92
C VAL A 83 8.97 -13.00 -4.23
N TRP A 84 9.59 -11.91 -3.79
CA TRP A 84 9.11 -10.56 -4.08
C TRP A 84 9.92 -9.87 -5.18
N VAL A 85 9.24 -9.21 -6.10
CA VAL A 85 9.83 -8.38 -7.15
C VAL A 85 8.90 -7.20 -7.46
N ARG A 86 9.43 -5.99 -7.71
CA ARG A 86 8.60 -4.90 -8.24
C ARG A 86 8.18 -5.23 -9.68
N VAL A 87 6.99 -4.77 -10.08
CA VAL A 87 6.51 -4.95 -11.46
C VAL A 87 7.49 -4.33 -12.46
N ASP A 88 8.10 -3.20 -12.12
CA ASP A 88 9.10 -2.48 -12.92
C ASP A 88 10.34 -3.33 -13.26
N ASP A 89 10.69 -4.30 -12.41
CA ASP A 89 11.86 -5.17 -12.56
C ASP A 89 11.48 -6.60 -13.04
N LEU A 90 10.19 -6.85 -13.29
CA LEU A 90 9.66 -8.18 -13.58
C LEU A 90 10.20 -8.75 -14.90
N GLU A 91 10.41 -7.91 -15.92
CA GLU A 91 10.95 -8.34 -17.21
C GLU A 91 12.38 -8.88 -17.06
N GLU A 92 13.20 -8.18 -16.27
CA GLU A 92 14.57 -8.60 -16.01
C GLU A 92 14.62 -9.85 -15.13
N PHE A 93 13.71 -9.97 -14.16
CA PHE A 93 13.54 -11.19 -13.36
C PHE A 93 13.13 -12.39 -14.23
N GLU A 94 12.15 -12.21 -15.11
CA GLU A 94 11.72 -13.23 -16.07
C GLU A 94 12.87 -13.69 -16.96
N ARG A 95 13.71 -12.78 -17.43
CA ARG A 95 14.82 -13.11 -18.32
C ARG A 95 16.01 -13.75 -17.61
N ARG A 96 16.40 -13.25 -16.42
CA ARG A 96 17.65 -13.66 -15.73
C ARG A 96 17.45 -14.81 -14.75
N ILE A 97 16.34 -14.81 -14.03
CA ILE A 97 16.15 -15.64 -12.84
C ILE A 97 15.21 -16.80 -13.15
N LEU A 98 14.04 -16.53 -13.73
CA LEU A 98 12.99 -17.53 -13.94
C LEU A 98 13.46 -18.81 -14.67
N PRO A 99 14.33 -18.77 -15.71
CA PRO A 99 14.82 -19.96 -16.39
C PRO A 99 15.74 -20.83 -15.53
N ARG A 100 16.33 -20.26 -14.47
CA ARG A 100 17.24 -20.94 -13.54
C ARG A 100 16.50 -21.54 -12.33
N CYS A 101 15.22 -21.21 -12.13
CA CYS A 101 14.43 -21.76 -11.02
C CYS A 101 14.05 -23.22 -11.27
N GLU A 102 14.45 -24.12 -10.36
CA GLU A 102 14.15 -25.54 -10.49
C GLU A 102 12.72 -25.89 -10.01
N GLY A 103 12.26 -25.27 -8.92
CA GLY A 103 10.96 -25.52 -8.29
C GLY A 103 9.88 -24.47 -8.61
N ARG A 104 8.64 -24.76 -8.16
CA ARG A 104 7.54 -23.80 -8.17
C ARG A 104 7.57 -22.93 -6.93
N PHE A 105 7.31 -21.64 -7.07
CA PHE A 105 7.36 -20.68 -5.96
C PHE A 105 6.15 -19.74 -5.99
N VAL A 106 5.96 -18.97 -4.92
CA VAL A 106 4.96 -17.91 -4.84
C VAL A 106 5.58 -16.60 -5.27
N LEU A 107 5.02 -15.94 -6.28
CA LEU A 107 5.45 -14.63 -6.73
C LEU A 107 4.60 -13.54 -6.07
N LEU A 108 5.24 -12.51 -5.51
CA LEU A 108 4.59 -11.32 -4.97
C LEU A 108 5.09 -10.08 -5.69
N THR A 109 4.18 -9.35 -6.35
CA THR A 109 4.49 -8.07 -7.01
C THR A 109 3.68 -6.93 -6.39
N THR A 110 4.31 -6.17 -5.51
CA THR A 110 3.71 -5.02 -4.80
C THR A 110 4.64 -3.81 -4.87
N GLU A 111 4.19 -2.66 -4.38
CA GLU A 111 4.95 -1.39 -4.37
C GLU A 111 5.21 -0.83 -5.78
N SER A 112 4.22 -0.96 -6.67
CA SER A 112 4.24 -0.37 -8.01
C SER A 112 2.86 0.14 -8.41
N ASP A 113 2.83 1.24 -9.16
CA ASP A 113 1.60 1.82 -9.71
C ASP A 113 1.14 1.13 -11.01
N TRP A 114 1.96 0.23 -11.57
CA TRP A 114 1.63 -0.51 -12.78
C TRP A 114 0.51 -1.51 -12.58
N THR A 115 -0.36 -1.63 -13.59
CA THR A 115 -1.51 -2.54 -13.56
C THR A 115 -1.23 -3.79 -14.39
N LEU A 116 -1.39 -4.97 -13.78
CA LEU A 116 -1.31 -6.25 -14.48
C LEU A 116 -2.70 -6.80 -14.81
N PRO A 117 -2.88 -7.55 -15.91
CA PRO A 117 -1.89 -7.77 -16.98
C PRO A 117 -1.80 -6.59 -17.96
N ASP A 118 -2.62 -5.54 -17.81
CA ASP A 118 -2.86 -4.56 -18.88
C ASP A 118 -1.62 -3.84 -19.40
N ALA A 119 -0.68 -3.40 -18.54
CA ALA A 119 0.57 -2.79 -19.01
C ALA A 119 1.60 -3.78 -19.54
N PHE A 120 1.51 -5.06 -19.16
CA PHE A 120 2.57 -6.05 -19.37
C PHE A 120 2.00 -7.39 -19.83
N ARG A 121 1.07 -7.38 -20.80
CA ARG A 121 0.28 -8.57 -21.15
C ARG A 121 1.15 -9.75 -21.56
N ASP A 122 2.06 -9.52 -22.51
CA ASP A 122 2.93 -10.57 -23.04
C ASP A 122 3.92 -11.08 -21.98
N LEU A 123 4.51 -10.17 -21.20
CA LEU A 123 5.37 -10.53 -20.08
C LEU A 123 4.61 -11.34 -19.02
N THR A 124 3.41 -10.91 -18.65
CA THR A 124 2.54 -11.63 -17.69
C THR A 124 2.29 -13.04 -18.20
N GLN A 125 1.97 -13.20 -19.48
CA GLN A 125 1.72 -14.52 -20.07
C GLN A 125 2.97 -15.39 -20.06
N ARG A 126 4.16 -14.86 -20.42
CA ARG A 126 5.42 -15.62 -20.35
C ARG A 126 5.75 -16.09 -18.93
N VAL A 127 5.52 -15.25 -17.92
CA VAL A 127 5.72 -15.63 -16.52
C VAL A 127 4.77 -16.76 -16.12
N LEU A 128 3.51 -16.72 -16.53
CA LEU A 128 2.55 -17.81 -16.29
C LEU A 128 2.93 -19.11 -17.03
N ASP A 129 3.27 -18.99 -18.31
CA ASP A 129 3.63 -20.12 -19.19
C ASP A 129 4.92 -20.83 -18.76
N SER A 130 5.78 -20.15 -17.98
CA SER A 130 6.98 -20.77 -17.40
C SER A 130 6.64 -21.99 -16.53
N GLY A 131 5.42 -22.05 -15.97
CA GLY A 131 5.00 -23.07 -15.01
C GLY A 131 5.72 -23.01 -13.65
N LYS A 132 6.66 -22.06 -13.46
CA LYS A 132 7.44 -21.90 -12.23
C LYS A 132 6.71 -21.08 -11.16
N VAL A 133 5.78 -20.23 -11.56
CA VAL A 133 4.97 -19.47 -10.61
C VAL A 133 3.75 -20.31 -10.22
N GLY A 134 3.74 -20.83 -8.99
CA GLY A 134 2.65 -21.66 -8.47
C GLY A 134 1.46 -20.86 -7.95
N ALA A 135 1.72 -19.65 -7.44
CA ALA A 135 0.74 -18.65 -7.10
C ALA A 135 1.36 -17.27 -7.28
N TRP A 136 0.58 -16.28 -7.72
CA TRP A 136 1.04 -14.93 -7.96
C TRP A 136 0.11 -13.92 -7.29
N PHE A 137 0.61 -13.24 -6.27
CA PHE A 137 -0.08 -12.18 -5.57
C PHE A 137 0.38 -10.81 -6.09
N SER A 138 -0.53 -9.98 -6.57
CA SER A 138 -0.18 -8.70 -7.20
C SER A 138 -1.08 -7.54 -6.78
N GLN A 139 -0.49 -6.37 -6.53
CA GLN A 139 -1.22 -5.11 -6.45
C GLN A 139 -1.63 -4.62 -7.83
N ASN A 140 -2.71 -3.83 -7.89
CA ASN A 140 -3.23 -3.30 -9.15
C ASN A 140 -3.48 -4.41 -10.21
N LEU A 141 -3.98 -5.57 -9.78
CA LEU A 141 -4.32 -6.65 -10.70
C LEU A 141 -5.74 -6.46 -11.25
N ALA A 142 -5.86 -5.91 -12.46
CA ALA A 142 -7.13 -5.61 -13.12
C ALA A 142 -7.87 -6.85 -13.66
N ALA A 143 -7.15 -7.95 -13.90
CA ALA A 143 -7.76 -9.22 -14.32
C ALA A 143 -7.08 -10.39 -13.62
N GLN A 144 -7.89 -11.22 -12.96
CA GLN A 144 -7.41 -12.48 -12.39
C GLN A 144 -7.21 -13.51 -13.50
N SER A 145 -6.23 -14.41 -13.33
CA SER A 145 -6.04 -15.50 -14.28
C SER A 145 -7.16 -16.53 -14.11
N SER A 146 -7.61 -17.13 -15.22
CA SER A 146 -8.71 -18.09 -15.22
C SER A 146 -8.44 -19.37 -14.43
N ASP A 147 -7.16 -19.72 -14.27
CA ASP A 147 -6.68 -20.86 -13.50
C ASP A 147 -6.47 -20.56 -11.99
N GLY A 148 -6.69 -19.31 -11.57
CA GLY A 148 -6.57 -18.89 -10.16
C GLY A 148 -5.14 -18.76 -9.64
N VAL A 149 -4.13 -18.81 -10.53
CA VAL A 149 -2.71 -18.55 -10.18
C VAL A 149 -2.54 -17.09 -9.76
N MET A 150 -3.06 -16.13 -10.53
CA MET A 150 -2.98 -14.70 -10.22
C MET A 150 -4.11 -14.23 -9.31
N ARG A 151 -3.74 -13.56 -8.22
CA ARG A 151 -4.64 -13.07 -7.18
C ARG A 151 -4.28 -11.64 -6.80
N GLY A 152 -5.30 -10.82 -6.63
CA GLY A 152 -5.11 -9.43 -6.22
C GLY A 152 -4.78 -9.33 -4.73
N VAL A 153 -3.81 -8.48 -4.40
CA VAL A 153 -3.55 -8.01 -3.04
C VAL A 153 -3.80 -6.50 -3.00
N PRO A 154 -4.58 -6.00 -2.03
CA PRO A 154 -4.81 -4.57 -1.88
C PRO A 154 -3.54 -3.83 -1.45
N ILE A 155 -3.52 -2.52 -1.67
CA ILE A 155 -2.46 -1.64 -1.14
C ILE A 155 -2.65 -1.34 0.36
N GLY A 156 -3.86 -1.52 0.88
CA GLY A 156 -4.23 -1.25 2.27
C GLY A 156 -3.32 -1.84 3.37
N PRO A 157 -2.82 -3.08 3.26
CA PRO A 157 -1.90 -3.63 4.26
C PRO A 157 -0.54 -2.93 4.32
N HIS A 158 -0.20 -2.10 3.33
CA HIS A 158 1.04 -1.32 3.25
C HIS A 158 0.89 0.09 3.86
N ILE A 159 -0.15 0.34 4.66
CA ILE A 159 -0.44 1.65 5.27
C ILE A 159 0.73 2.27 6.06
N SER A 160 1.64 1.46 6.61
CA SER A 160 2.86 1.93 7.30
C SER A 160 3.82 2.70 6.39
N ARG A 161 3.73 2.55 5.07
CA ARG A 161 4.54 3.30 4.11
C ARG A 161 4.02 4.71 3.81
N LYS A 162 2.75 5.00 4.12
CA LYS A 162 2.20 6.37 4.04
C LYS A 162 2.46 7.21 5.30
N ASN A 163 3.14 6.63 6.31
CA ASN A 163 3.55 7.33 7.53
C ASN A 163 4.49 8.52 7.26
N ASP A 164 5.05 8.66 6.05
CA ASP A 164 5.86 9.81 5.64
C ASP A 164 5.05 11.13 5.63
N LEU A 165 3.71 11.08 5.80
CA LEU A 165 2.84 12.26 5.93
C LEU A 165 2.40 12.57 7.38
N LEU A 166 3.00 11.91 8.37
CA LEU A 166 2.77 12.23 9.79
C LEU A 166 3.41 13.56 10.21
N TYR A 167 4.30 14.13 9.40
CA TYR A 167 5.00 15.37 9.71
C TYR A 167 4.63 16.48 8.72
N GLY A 168 4.22 17.60 9.29
CA GLY A 168 3.58 18.70 8.60
C GLY A 168 4.43 19.31 7.49
N GLN A 169 3.75 19.90 6.51
CA GLN A 169 4.34 20.86 5.59
C GLN A 169 4.71 22.15 6.33
N ASP A 170 5.67 22.08 7.24
CA ASP A 170 6.41 23.24 7.70
C ASP A 170 7.78 23.19 7.02
N THR A 171 7.79 23.63 5.76
CA THR A 171 8.97 23.72 4.88
C THR A 171 10.01 24.76 5.35
N SER A 172 9.95 25.20 6.61
CA SER A 172 10.83 26.23 7.17
C SER A 172 12.12 25.70 7.82
N TRP A 173 12.25 24.39 8.07
CA TRP A 173 13.44 23.80 8.71
C TRP A 173 14.10 22.68 7.89
N ARG A 174 14.63 23.03 6.71
CA ARG A 174 15.26 22.12 5.74
C ARG A 174 16.57 21.42 6.17
N GLY A 175 17.05 21.59 7.40
CA GLY A 175 18.40 21.12 7.78
C GLY A 175 18.48 19.71 8.38
N LEU A 176 17.60 19.37 9.32
CA LEU A 176 17.77 18.19 10.19
C LEU A 176 16.66 17.14 10.05
N TRP A 177 15.44 17.55 9.69
CA TRP A 177 14.29 16.65 9.52
C TRP A 177 14.22 16.00 8.14
N GLY A 178 14.70 16.71 7.11
CA GLY A 178 14.87 16.12 5.78
C GLY A 178 15.78 14.90 5.78
N LEU A 179 16.76 14.81 6.70
CA LEU A 179 17.58 13.61 6.87
C LEU A 179 16.78 12.43 7.47
N ARG A 180 15.83 12.67 8.37
CA ARG A 180 15.02 11.60 8.99
C ARG A 180 14.00 11.02 8.00
N ASP A 181 13.40 11.88 7.18
CA ASP A 181 12.53 11.48 6.06
C ASP A 181 13.33 10.71 5.00
N LEU A 182 14.53 11.17 4.65
CA LEU A 182 15.44 10.47 3.72
C LEU A 182 15.83 9.08 4.25
N LEU A 183 15.99 8.96 5.57
CA LEU A 183 16.37 7.72 6.26
C LEU A 183 15.17 6.88 6.73
N ARG A 184 13.93 7.37 6.53
CA ARG A 184 12.66 6.68 6.88
C ARG A 184 12.58 6.20 8.34
N LEU A 185 13.16 6.97 9.26
CA LEU A 185 13.37 6.59 10.66
C LEU A 185 12.12 6.65 11.53
N ASP A 186 11.03 7.23 11.03
CA ASP A 186 9.81 7.49 11.80
C ASP A 186 8.65 6.53 11.43
N ARG A 187 8.93 5.45 10.67
CA ARG A 187 7.93 4.43 10.33
C ARG A 187 7.69 3.51 11.52
N LEU A 188 6.46 3.51 12.03
CA LEU A 188 6.01 2.49 12.98
C LEU A 188 5.83 1.15 12.25
N PRO A 189 6.21 0.02 12.86
CA PRO A 189 5.85 -1.31 12.38
C PRO A 189 4.34 -1.44 12.14
N VAL A 190 3.93 -2.20 11.13
CA VAL A 190 2.52 -2.38 10.74
C VAL A 190 1.61 -2.72 11.94
N PRO A 191 1.98 -3.63 12.87
CA PRO A 191 1.13 -3.92 14.03
C PRO A 191 0.90 -2.72 14.96
N GLN A 192 1.86 -1.80 15.05
CA GLN A 192 1.71 -0.57 15.85
C GLN A 192 0.78 0.43 15.15
N VAL A 193 0.92 0.59 13.82
CA VAL A 193 0.02 1.41 13.01
C VAL A 193 -1.42 0.89 13.10
N GLU A 194 -1.62 -0.42 12.90
CA GLU A 194 -2.95 -1.05 13.02
C GLU A 194 -3.57 -0.78 14.41
N ARG A 195 -2.81 -0.90 15.49
CA ARG A 195 -3.31 -0.62 16.85
C ARG A 195 -3.71 0.85 17.02
N ALA A 196 -2.88 1.79 16.57
CA ALA A 196 -3.18 3.21 16.65
C ALA A 196 -4.44 3.56 15.84
N TRP A 197 -4.58 2.99 14.65
CA TRP A 197 -5.74 3.22 13.79
C TRP A 197 -7.01 2.56 14.33
N ARG A 198 -6.93 1.36 14.93
CA ARG A 198 -8.05 0.77 15.69
C ARG A 198 -8.51 1.70 16.81
N ALA A 199 -7.57 2.27 17.58
CA ALA A 199 -7.89 3.17 18.68
C ALA A 199 -8.55 4.48 18.21
N LEU A 200 -8.13 5.02 17.06
CA LEU A 200 -8.76 6.20 16.45
C LEU A 200 -10.15 5.87 15.90
N ALA A 201 -10.29 4.75 15.18
CA ALA A 201 -11.56 4.29 14.63
C ALA A 201 -12.61 4.00 15.72
N ALA A 202 -12.18 3.50 16.88
CA ALA A 202 -13.07 3.26 18.02
C ALA A 202 -13.69 4.56 18.60
N GLN A 203 -13.11 5.72 18.30
CA GLN A 203 -13.65 7.03 18.70
C GLN A 203 -14.65 7.59 17.68
N ALA A 204 -14.82 6.92 16.54
CA ALA A 204 -15.69 7.38 15.48
C ALA A 204 -17.17 7.23 15.88
N ARG A 205 -18.01 8.19 15.48
CA ARG A 205 -19.46 8.07 15.68
C ARG A 205 -20.02 6.92 14.83
N PRO A 206 -21.13 6.29 15.23
CA PRO A 206 -21.86 5.38 14.36
C PRO A 206 -22.11 6.01 12.98
N LEU A 207 -21.96 5.24 11.91
CA LEU A 207 -21.99 5.73 10.53
C LEU A 207 -23.29 6.50 10.19
N GLN A 208 -24.39 6.09 10.82
CA GLN A 208 -25.76 6.61 10.66
C GLN A 208 -25.91 8.00 11.28
N GLU A 209 -25.14 8.31 12.32
CA GLU A 209 -25.11 9.62 12.99
C GLU A 209 -24.17 10.60 12.30
N ARG A 210 -23.32 10.11 11.39
CA ARG A 210 -22.43 10.98 10.60
C ARG A 210 -23.23 11.71 9.52
N PRO A 211 -22.81 12.93 9.14
CA PRO A 211 -23.46 13.69 8.08
C PRO A 211 -23.50 12.88 6.78
N LEU A 212 -24.63 12.91 6.09
CA LEU A 212 -24.81 12.30 4.77
C LEU A 212 -24.11 13.15 3.69
N ARG A 213 -22.78 13.22 3.78
CA ARG A 213 -21.88 13.97 2.91
C ARG A 213 -20.62 13.17 2.65
N ALA A 214 -19.95 13.47 1.55
CA ALA A 214 -18.68 12.90 1.15
C ALA A 214 -17.54 13.89 1.39
N PHE A 215 -16.51 13.45 2.10
CA PHE A 215 -15.31 14.23 2.34
C PHE A 215 -14.30 14.02 1.21
N ALA A 216 -13.64 15.09 0.75
CA ALA A 216 -12.72 15.06 -0.39
C ALA A 216 -11.41 15.82 -0.10
N ASP A 217 -10.30 15.09 -0.03
CA ASP A 217 -8.94 15.61 0.09
C ASP A 217 -8.08 15.29 -1.15
N PHE A 218 -8.61 14.56 -2.14
CA PHE A 218 -7.85 14.09 -3.30
C PHE A 218 -7.27 15.22 -4.15
N HIS A 219 -7.98 16.34 -4.25
CA HIS A 219 -7.62 17.49 -5.07
C HIS A 219 -6.33 18.18 -4.60
N LEU A 220 -5.95 17.97 -3.33
CA LEU A 220 -4.73 18.52 -2.76
C LEU A 220 -3.46 17.80 -3.23
N ASN A 221 -3.58 16.68 -3.94
CA ASN A 221 -2.46 16.00 -4.58
C ASN A 221 -2.58 16.08 -6.11
N ASN A 222 -1.75 16.92 -6.74
CA ASN A 222 -1.72 17.07 -8.19
C ASN A 222 -0.83 16.01 -8.88
N SER A 223 -0.97 14.74 -8.51
CA SER A 223 -0.34 13.64 -9.23
C SER A 223 -0.99 13.37 -10.59
N SER A 224 -1.95 14.19 -11.03
CA SER A 224 -2.58 14.18 -12.37
C SER A 224 -1.60 14.25 -13.53
N ARG A 225 -0.41 14.82 -13.31
CA ARG A 225 0.59 15.02 -14.37
C ARG A 225 1.38 13.77 -14.75
N TRP A 226 1.32 12.71 -13.95
CA TRP A 226 2.21 11.54 -14.09
C TRP A 226 1.45 10.20 -13.98
N ARG A 227 0.16 10.18 -14.31
CA ARG A 227 -0.63 8.93 -14.15
C ARG A 227 -0.62 8.12 -15.43
N THR A 228 -0.37 6.83 -15.24
CA THR A 228 -0.62 5.81 -16.26
C THR A 228 -2.10 5.41 -16.26
N TYR A 229 -2.78 5.48 -15.12
CA TYR A 229 -4.17 5.03 -14.96
C TYR A 229 -5.07 6.04 -14.23
N GLY A 230 -6.38 5.93 -14.47
CA GLY A 230 -7.41 6.65 -13.72
C GLY A 230 -7.76 8.04 -14.24
N GLU A 231 -8.66 8.71 -13.51
CA GLU A 231 -9.30 9.97 -13.91
C GLU A 231 -8.52 11.20 -13.41
N SER A 232 -8.50 12.29 -14.18
CA SER A 232 -7.88 13.56 -13.76
C SER A 232 -8.51 14.08 -12.45
N ARG A 233 -7.67 14.35 -11.45
CA ARG A 233 -8.15 14.86 -10.14
C ARG A 233 -8.70 16.27 -10.29
N ALA A 234 -8.16 17.05 -11.23
CA ALA A 234 -8.66 18.39 -11.53
C ALA A 234 -10.08 18.31 -12.12
N ASP A 235 -10.32 17.33 -13.00
CA ASP A 235 -11.61 17.16 -13.66
C ASP A 235 -12.67 16.68 -12.66
N ILE A 236 -12.34 15.69 -11.83
CA ILE A 236 -13.22 15.22 -10.75
C ILE A 236 -13.52 16.36 -9.77
N HIS A 237 -12.50 17.15 -9.39
CA HIS A 237 -12.71 18.32 -8.55
C HIS A 237 -13.65 19.32 -9.22
N GLY A 238 -13.46 19.62 -10.51
CA GLY A 238 -14.34 20.51 -11.27
C GLY A 238 -15.79 20.00 -11.34
N LEU A 239 -16.00 18.70 -11.54
CA LEU A 239 -17.33 18.07 -11.55
C LEU A 239 -18.03 18.17 -10.20
N LEU A 240 -17.27 18.08 -9.10
CA LEU A 240 -17.81 17.98 -7.75
C LEU A 240 -17.81 19.31 -6.97
N ALA A 241 -17.07 20.34 -7.40
CA ALA A 241 -16.88 21.59 -6.66
C ALA A 241 -18.19 22.33 -6.32
N GLY A 242 -19.21 22.22 -7.18
CA GLY A 242 -20.53 22.81 -6.94
C GLY A 242 -21.50 21.94 -6.15
N ASN A 243 -21.13 20.73 -5.77
CA ASN A 243 -22.01 19.78 -5.11
C ASN A 243 -22.04 20.02 -3.58
N PRO A 244 -23.18 20.42 -2.98
CA PRO A 244 -23.27 20.72 -1.55
C PRO A 244 -23.13 19.48 -0.64
N LEU A 245 -23.11 18.28 -1.24
CA LEU A 245 -22.86 17.02 -0.54
C LEU A 245 -21.37 16.68 -0.42
N VAL A 246 -20.49 17.43 -1.09
CA VAL A 246 -19.05 17.17 -1.09
C VAL A 246 -18.34 18.26 -0.29
N GLU A 247 -17.67 17.86 0.79
CA GLU A 247 -16.85 18.74 1.60
C GLU A 247 -15.38 18.62 1.18
N PHE A 248 -14.85 19.69 0.58
CA PHE A 248 -13.46 19.75 0.17
C PHE A 248 -12.56 20.27 1.30
N LEU A 249 -11.52 19.50 1.61
CA LEU A 249 -10.51 19.92 2.57
C LEU A 249 -9.68 21.09 1.99
N PRO A 250 -9.61 22.26 2.64
CA PRO A 250 -9.03 23.46 2.03
C PRO A 250 -7.50 23.43 1.90
N ARG A 251 -6.82 22.61 2.70
CA ARG A 251 -5.36 22.50 2.71
C ARG A 251 -4.91 21.14 3.21
N ARG A 252 -3.68 20.75 2.87
CA ARG A 252 -3.09 19.50 3.36
C ARG A 252 -3.01 19.50 4.88
N LEU A 253 -3.33 18.35 5.47
CA LEU A 253 -3.23 18.10 6.90
C LEU A 253 -2.25 16.96 7.15
N PRO A 254 -1.62 16.92 8.34
CA PRO A 254 -0.94 15.71 8.81
C PRO A 254 -1.91 14.52 8.81
N GLN A 255 -1.39 13.32 8.52
CA GLN A 255 -2.22 12.14 8.32
C GLN A 255 -3.18 11.85 9.50
N THR A 256 -2.72 11.97 10.75
CA THR A 256 -3.59 11.76 11.93
C THR A 256 -4.82 12.66 11.93
N ARG A 257 -4.64 13.94 11.61
CA ARG A 257 -5.74 14.91 11.49
C ARG A 257 -6.64 14.60 10.31
N LEU A 258 -6.07 14.15 9.19
CA LEU A 258 -6.86 13.69 8.05
C LEU A 258 -7.75 12.48 8.42
N LEU A 259 -7.21 11.51 9.14
CA LEU A 259 -7.97 10.35 9.61
C LEU A 259 -9.08 10.76 10.60
N GLU A 260 -8.84 11.75 11.46
CA GLU A 260 -9.90 12.35 12.30
C GLU A 260 -11.05 12.96 11.49
N HIS A 261 -10.80 13.47 10.27
CA HIS A 261 -11.89 13.87 9.38
C HIS A 261 -12.67 12.65 8.87
N TYR A 262 -12.00 11.57 8.48
CA TYR A 262 -12.68 10.37 8.00
C TYR A 262 -13.58 9.73 9.07
N THR A 263 -13.21 9.77 10.35
CA THR A 263 -14.07 9.25 11.45
C THR A 263 -15.38 10.05 11.65
N ARG A 264 -15.45 11.26 11.09
CA ARG A 264 -16.60 12.17 11.23
C ARG A 264 -17.54 12.18 10.02
N HIS A 265 -17.14 11.56 8.92
CA HIS A 265 -17.90 11.56 7.67
C HIS A 265 -18.46 10.18 7.35
N SER A 266 -19.64 10.14 6.71
CA SER A 266 -20.19 8.87 6.21
C SER A 266 -19.43 8.37 4.99
N PHE A 267 -18.97 9.29 4.12
CA PHE A 267 -18.31 8.95 2.86
C PHE A 267 -16.98 9.67 2.68
N VAL A 268 -16.06 9.05 1.93
CA VAL A 268 -14.78 9.64 1.50
C VAL A 268 -14.63 9.46 -0.01
N VAL A 269 -14.42 10.53 -0.76
CA VAL A 269 -14.23 10.47 -2.22
C VAL A 269 -12.82 9.98 -2.52
N SER A 270 -12.70 8.77 -3.06
CA SER A 270 -11.43 8.06 -3.26
C SER A 270 -11.23 7.67 -4.73
N PRO A 271 -10.89 8.62 -5.61
CA PRO A 271 -10.53 8.29 -6.98
C PRO A 271 -9.22 7.49 -7.02
N HIS A 272 -9.01 6.73 -8.11
CA HIS A 272 -7.81 5.92 -8.34
C HIS A 272 -6.51 6.67 -8.07
N GLY A 273 -5.50 5.95 -7.56
CA GLY A 273 -4.19 6.43 -7.12
C GLY A 273 -3.27 6.87 -8.26
N GLY A 274 -2.03 6.37 -8.24
CA GLY A 274 -1.15 6.32 -9.43
C GLY A 274 -1.52 5.09 -10.29
N GLY A 275 -1.74 3.95 -9.63
CA GLY A 275 -2.48 2.80 -10.15
C GLY A 275 -3.99 2.85 -9.88
N LEU A 276 -4.68 1.73 -10.10
CA LEU A 276 -6.12 1.59 -9.84
C LEU A 276 -6.46 1.63 -8.35
N ASP A 277 -5.60 1.08 -7.47
CA ASP A 277 -5.83 1.11 -6.03
C ASP A 277 -5.38 2.45 -5.40
N CYS A 278 -5.89 2.77 -4.21
CA CYS A 278 -5.56 3.99 -3.49
C CYS A 278 -5.51 3.76 -1.97
N TYR A 279 -4.43 4.22 -1.32
CA TYR A 279 -4.34 4.23 0.15
C TYR A 279 -5.54 4.88 0.84
N ARG A 280 -6.10 5.94 0.24
CA ARG A 280 -7.27 6.65 0.78
C ARG A 280 -8.48 5.74 0.95
N THR A 281 -8.69 4.80 0.03
CA THR A 281 -9.78 3.82 0.10
C THR A 281 -9.68 3.01 1.39
N TRP A 282 -8.48 2.50 1.67
CA TRP A 282 -8.22 1.68 2.85
C TRP A 282 -8.19 2.48 4.15
N GLU A 283 -7.68 3.71 4.13
CA GLU A 283 -7.77 4.64 5.26
C GLU A 283 -9.22 4.96 5.64
N ALA A 284 -10.09 5.20 4.65
CA ALA A 284 -11.50 5.46 4.89
C ALA A 284 -12.19 4.25 5.54
N LEU A 285 -11.94 3.04 5.00
CA LEU A 285 -12.43 1.78 5.56
C LEU A 285 -11.96 1.58 7.01
N TRP A 286 -10.68 1.85 7.28
CA TRP A 286 -10.11 1.81 8.62
C TRP A 286 -10.83 2.74 9.60
N MET A 287 -11.23 3.94 9.15
CA MET A 287 -11.94 4.93 9.96
C MET A 287 -13.47 4.75 9.97
N GLY A 288 -13.97 3.64 9.42
CA GLY A 288 -15.39 3.32 9.39
C GLY A 288 -16.22 4.20 8.45
N ALA A 289 -15.59 4.85 7.47
CA ALA A 289 -16.27 5.63 6.43
C ALA A 289 -16.35 4.82 5.13
N ILE A 290 -17.40 5.03 4.34
CA ILE A 290 -17.60 4.36 3.04
C ILE A 290 -16.77 5.10 1.98
N PRO A 291 -15.68 4.54 1.44
CA PRO A 291 -15.03 5.13 0.27
C PRO A 291 -15.96 5.06 -0.95
N ILE A 292 -16.00 6.15 -1.70
CA ILE A 292 -16.63 6.24 -3.02
C ILE A 292 -15.52 6.14 -4.07
N VAL A 293 -15.53 5.08 -4.87
CA VAL A 293 -14.50 4.76 -5.87
C VAL A 293 -15.11 4.71 -7.27
N LYS A 294 -14.27 4.91 -8.28
CA LYS A 294 -14.64 4.68 -9.69
C LYS A 294 -14.56 3.18 -10.00
N ARG A 295 -15.51 2.68 -10.79
CA ARG A 295 -15.47 1.31 -11.32
C ARG A 295 -14.15 1.00 -12.04
N SER A 296 -13.59 -0.17 -11.79
CA SER A 296 -12.38 -0.67 -12.47
C SER A 296 -12.23 -2.20 -12.42
N GLY A 297 -11.14 -2.71 -13.00
CA GLY A 297 -10.80 -4.13 -12.95
C GLY A 297 -10.49 -4.67 -11.54
N ILE A 298 -10.22 -3.81 -10.55
CA ILE A 298 -9.92 -4.25 -9.17
C ILE A 298 -11.15 -4.33 -8.26
N ASP A 299 -12.36 -4.08 -8.78
CA ASP A 299 -13.60 -4.07 -8.00
C ASP A 299 -13.83 -5.36 -7.20
N TYR A 300 -13.30 -6.49 -7.66
CA TYR A 300 -13.37 -7.77 -6.94
C TYR A 300 -12.69 -7.73 -5.57
N LEU A 301 -11.69 -6.85 -5.36
CA LEU A 301 -11.06 -6.62 -4.05
C LEU A 301 -12.05 -6.02 -3.04
N TYR A 302 -13.08 -5.33 -3.53
CA TYR A 302 -14.09 -4.66 -2.72
C TYR A 302 -15.33 -5.53 -2.44
N ARG A 303 -15.34 -6.78 -2.91
CA ARG A 303 -16.44 -7.72 -2.65
C ARG A 303 -16.66 -7.87 -1.15
N ASP A 304 -17.92 -7.73 -0.73
CA ASP A 304 -18.39 -7.78 0.66
C ASP A 304 -17.77 -6.71 1.58
N LEU A 305 -17.13 -5.67 1.02
CA LEU A 305 -16.65 -4.51 1.76
C LEU A 305 -17.64 -3.34 1.67
N PRO A 306 -17.61 -2.40 2.64
CA PRO A 306 -18.42 -1.19 2.59
C PRO A 306 -17.80 -0.15 1.65
N VAL A 307 -17.81 -0.43 0.35
CA VAL A 307 -17.27 0.44 -0.70
C VAL A 307 -18.38 0.80 -1.68
N ALA A 308 -18.59 2.09 -1.93
CA ALA A 308 -19.52 2.56 -2.94
C ALA A 308 -18.79 2.69 -4.29
N ILE A 309 -19.20 1.90 -5.27
CA ILE A 309 -18.62 1.91 -6.62
C ILE A 309 -19.58 2.66 -7.55
N LEU A 310 -19.06 3.66 -8.25
CA LEU A 310 -19.81 4.45 -9.23
C LEU A 310 -19.21 4.35 -10.62
N ASP A 311 -20.05 4.57 -11.63
CA ASP A 311 -19.67 4.71 -13.03
C ASP A 311 -19.45 6.19 -13.38
N ASP A 312 -20.09 7.12 -12.67
CA ASP A 312 -19.94 8.56 -12.87
C ASP A 312 -19.94 9.34 -11.55
N TRP A 313 -18.99 10.27 -11.37
CA TRP A 313 -18.92 11.10 -10.16
C TRP A 313 -20.17 11.95 -9.93
N ARG A 314 -20.95 12.23 -10.98
CA ARG A 314 -22.25 12.92 -10.90
C ARG A 314 -23.33 12.09 -10.20
N GLU A 315 -23.11 10.80 -9.96
CA GLU A 315 -24.00 9.96 -9.15
C GLU A 315 -24.04 10.35 -7.67
N ILE A 316 -23.10 11.18 -7.18
CA ILE A 316 -23.10 11.69 -5.81
C ILE A 316 -24.29 12.64 -5.63
N ALA A 317 -25.42 12.06 -5.23
CA ALA A 317 -26.70 12.73 -4.98
C ALA A 317 -27.32 12.23 -3.67
N PRO A 318 -28.28 12.96 -3.05
CA PRO A 318 -28.78 12.63 -1.72
C PRO A 318 -29.37 11.23 -1.63
N SER A 319 -30.20 10.84 -2.60
CA SER A 319 -30.81 9.50 -2.67
C SER A 319 -29.77 8.40 -2.84
N ARG A 320 -28.73 8.65 -3.64
CA ARG A 320 -27.65 7.68 -3.89
C ARG A 320 -26.79 7.46 -2.65
N LEU A 321 -26.40 8.54 -1.96
CA LEU A 321 -25.67 8.45 -0.70
C LEU A 321 -26.49 7.73 0.37
N GLN A 322 -27.78 8.03 0.49
CA GLN A 322 -28.63 7.35 1.46
C GLN A 322 -28.71 5.85 1.18
N ALA A 323 -28.97 5.46 -0.08
CA ALA A 323 -29.01 4.06 -0.50
C ALA A 323 -27.70 3.32 -0.22
N TRP A 324 -26.55 3.91 -0.58
CA TRP A 324 -25.25 3.32 -0.28
C TRP A 324 -25.00 3.17 1.21
N ARG A 325 -25.38 4.16 2.03
CA ARG A 325 -25.19 4.07 3.48
C ARG A 325 -26.00 2.93 4.07
N ASP A 326 -27.26 2.79 3.67
CA ASP A 326 -28.15 1.76 4.19
C ASP A 326 -27.71 0.35 3.77
N GLU A 327 -27.31 0.19 2.50
CA GLU A 327 -26.83 -1.08 1.95
C GLU A 327 -25.48 -1.51 2.55
N LEU A 328 -24.54 -0.57 2.67
CA LEU A 328 -23.14 -0.89 2.97
C LEU A 328 -22.83 -0.87 4.46
N ALA A 329 -23.60 -0.16 5.29
CA ALA A 329 -23.34 -0.07 6.72
C ALA A 329 -23.17 -1.43 7.43
N PRO A 330 -24.00 -2.46 7.18
CA PRO A 330 -23.84 -3.76 7.83
C PRO A 330 -22.49 -4.42 7.55
N ARG A 331 -21.84 -4.10 6.40
CA ARG A 331 -20.57 -4.71 6.01
C ARG A 331 -19.40 -4.29 6.89
N PHE A 332 -19.52 -3.20 7.66
CA PHE A 332 -18.51 -2.84 8.67
C PHE A 332 -18.37 -3.86 9.81
N GLN A 333 -19.41 -4.68 10.04
CA GLN A 333 -19.36 -5.78 11.01
C GLN A 333 -18.84 -7.10 10.39
N GLY A 334 -18.65 -7.13 9.07
CA GLY A 334 -18.25 -8.30 8.32
C GLY A 334 -16.85 -8.80 8.67
N GLN A 335 -16.68 -10.12 8.70
CA GLN A 335 -15.37 -10.76 8.87
C GLN A 335 -14.41 -10.38 7.75
N ARG A 336 -14.92 -10.29 6.51
CA ARG A 336 -14.13 -9.95 5.33
C ARG A 336 -13.38 -8.61 5.49
N LEU A 337 -14.02 -7.60 6.07
CA LEU A 337 -13.37 -6.31 6.32
C LEU A 337 -12.18 -6.46 7.29
N ARG A 338 -12.35 -7.20 8.39
CA ARG A 338 -11.29 -7.42 9.38
C ARG A 338 -10.09 -8.15 8.76
N GLU A 339 -10.36 -9.12 7.91
CA GLU A 339 -9.35 -9.90 7.20
C GLU A 339 -8.57 -9.02 6.22
N VAL A 340 -9.25 -8.30 5.33
CA VAL A 340 -8.61 -7.51 4.27
C VAL A 340 -7.73 -6.40 4.83
N LEU A 341 -8.16 -5.75 5.91
CA LEU A 341 -7.39 -4.68 6.57
C LEU A 341 -6.21 -5.20 7.38
N SER A 342 -6.11 -6.51 7.63
CA SER A 342 -5.09 -7.08 8.50
C SER A 342 -3.90 -7.58 7.71
N MET A 343 -2.70 -7.16 8.13
CA MET A 343 -1.48 -7.64 7.50
C MET A 343 -1.23 -9.14 7.74
N SER A 344 -1.63 -9.66 8.90
CA SER A 344 -1.45 -11.07 9.22
C SER A 344 -2.28 -11.97 8.30
N HIS A 345 -3.46 -11.53 7.85
CA HIS A 345 -4.29 -12.28 6.90
C HIS A 345 -3.55 -12.53 5.58
N TRP A 346 -3.01 -11.48 4.96
CA TRP A 346 -2.31 -11.61 3.68
C TRP A 346 -0.99 -12.38 3.80
N ARG A 347 -0.26 -12.24 4.91
CA ARG A 347 0.88 -13.12 5.21
C ARG A 347 0.47 -14.58 5.33
N GLY A 348 -0.65 -14.84 6.00
CA GLY A 348 -1.23 -16.17 6.09
C GLY A 348 -1.56 -16.75 4.71
N GLN A 349 -2.17 -15.96 3.82
CA GLN A 349 -2.45 -16.40 2.45
C GLN A 349 -1.20 -16.73 1.64
N LEU A 350 -0.16 -15.88 1.73
CA LEU A 350 1.12 -16.15 1.05
C LEU A 350 1.78 -17.42 1.57
N ARG A 351 1.82 -17.59 2.90
CA ARG A 351 2.38 -18.80 3.54
C ARG A 351 1.59 -20.05 3.19
N GLN A 352 0.26 -19.99 3.19
CA GLN A 352 -0.58 -21.11 2.77
C GLN A 352 -0.32 -21.52 1.32
N ALA A 353 -0.16 -20.53 0.42
CA ALA A 353 0.19 -20.80 -0.97
C ALA A 353 1.59 -21.40 -1.11
N ALA A 354 2.55 -20.92 -0.32
CA ALA A 354 3.92 -21.43 -0.27
C ALA A 354 3.97 -22.88 0.23
N ASP A 355 3.29 -23.17 1.34
CA ASP A 355 3.22 -24.51 1.92
C ASP A 355 2.55 -25.53 0.98
N ALA A 356 1.61 -25.09 0.13
CA ALA A 356 0.99 -25.95 -0.88
C ALA A 356 1.91 -26.29 -2.08
N LEU A 357 3.06 -25.62 -2.21
CA LEU A 357 4.06 -25.85 -3.26
C LEU A 357 5.29 -26.61 -2.77
N ARG A 358 5.40 -26.84 -1.45
CA ARG A 358 6.42 -27.69 -0.82
C ARG A 358 5.96 -29.14 -0.87
#